data_AF-A0A444U7C3-F1
#
_entry.id   AF-A0A444U7C3-F1
#
_cell.length_a   1.000
_cell.length_b   1.000
_cell.length_c   1.000
_cell.angle_alpha   90.00
_cell.angle_beta   90.00
_cell.angle_gamma   90.00
#
_symmetry.space_group_name_H-M   'P 1'
#
loop_
_entity.id
_entity.type
_entity.pdbx_description
1 polymer ?
#
loop_
_entity_poly.entity_id
_entity_poly.type
_entity_poly.pdbx_seq_one_letter_code
_entity_poly.pdbx_strand_id
1 'polypeptide(L)'
;MLREGYHKSFSELFALIQKWNTSREAAGPGSAIWQEEPLEKQPDKLDQLQHFLTRAEAAQRAGRYEEMYTNQLSLANYFNNSGDKWLSHHFFESCLHTSKLVKDGGQKEAEAHSNMGKVYMEQGSLRPCPHYITDLENRTRNRSN
;
A
#
# COMPACT_ATOMS: atom_id res chain seq x y z
N MET A 1 4.10 15.44 13.38
CA MET A 1 3.04 15.51 12.34
C MET A 1 2.28 16.85 12.33
N LEU A 2 1.27 17.08 13.18
CA LEU A 2 0.46 18.33 13.13
C LEU A 2 1.26 19.60 13.44
N ARG A 3 2.16 19.56 14.43
CA ARG A 3 3.04 20.70 14.79
C ARG A 3 4.00 21.09 13.65
N GLU A 4 4.33 20.14 12.78
CA GLU A 4 5.21 20.32 11.62
C GLU A 4 4.39 20.58 10.34
N GLY A 5 3.07 20.71 10.45
CA GLY A 5 2.17 21.02 9.35
C GLY A 5 1.81 19.86 8.43
N TYR A 6 2.22 18.61 8.73
CA TYR A 6 1.92 17.40 7.95
C TYR A 6 0.48 16.91 8.19
N HIS A 7 -0.48 17.69 7.67
CA HIS A 7 -1.91 17.45 7.84
C HIS A 7 -2.40 16.28 6.99
N LYS A 8 -1.84 16.05 5.79
CA LYS A 8 -2.26 14.93 4.94
C LYS A 8 -1.83 13.60 5.54
N SER A 9 -0.57 13.50 5.96
CA SER A 9 -0.05 12.32 6.65
C SER A 9 -0.85 12.03 7.93
N PHE A 10 -1.22 13.07 8.70
CA PHE A 10 -2.03 12.88 9.90
C PHE A 10 -3.44 12.39 9.57
N SER A 11 -4.11 13.00 8.58
CA SER A 11 -5.44 12.58 8.14
C SER A 11 -5.44 11.15 7.63
N GLU A 12 -4.40 10.74 6.91
CA GLU A 12 -4.26 9.36 6.43
C GLU A 12 -4.07 8.37 7.59
N LEU A 13 -3.17 8.67 8.53
CA LEU A 13 -2.98 7.85 9.74
C LEU A 13 -4.29 7.70 10.52
N PHE A 14 -5.01 8.80 10.73
CA PHE A 14 -6.28 8.79 11.43
C PHE A 14 -7.35 7.97 10.69
N ALA A 15 -7.43 8.11 9.36
CA ALA A 15 -8.35 7.32 8.54
C ALA A 15 -8.04 5.81 8.61
N LEU A 16 -6.76 5.41 8.66
CA LEU A 16 -6.37 4.01 8.84
C LEU A 16 -6.81 3.46 10.18
N ILE A 17 -6.62 4.23 11.26
CA ILE A 17 -7.08 3.87 12.60
C ILE A 17 -8.60 3.70 12.63
N GLN A 18 -9.35 4.65 12.05
CA GLN A 18 -10.81 4.58 11.98
C GLN A 18 -11.29 3.38 11.15
N LYS A 19 -10.61 3.06 10.04
CA LYS A 19 -10.93 1.91 9.20
C LYS A 19 -10.76 0.60 9.98
N TRP A 20 -9.66 0.45 10.71
CA TRP A 20 -9.42 -0.71 11.58
C TRP A 20 -10.52 -0.87 12.63
N ASN A 21 -10.83 0.20 13.36
CA ASN A 21 -11.86 0.17 14.40
C ASN A 21 -13.24 -0.17 13.82
N THR A 22 -13.61 0.42 12.68
CA THR A 22 -14.86 0.09 11.98
C THR A 22 -14.90 -1.39 11.58
N SER A 23 -13.81 -1.92 11.03
CA SER A 23 -13.71 -3.34 10.66
C SER A 23 -13.82 -4.26 11.89
N ARG A 24 -13.19 -3.87 13.00
CA ARG A 24 -13.27 -4.60 14.27
C ARG A 24 -14.70 -4.63 14.81
N GLU A 25 -15.35 -3.47 14.85
CA GLU A 25 -16.74 -3.33 15.30
C GLU A 25 -17.71 -4.13 14.44
N ALA A 26 -17.55 -4.08 13.11
CA ALA A 26 -18.39 -4.83 12.18
C ALA A 26 -18.23 -6.36 12.31
N ALA A 27 -17.02 -6.85 12.61
CA ALA A 27 -16.73 -8.27 12.78
C ALA A 27 -17.19 -8.81 14.16
N GLY A 28 -17.28 -7.93 15.16
CA GLY A 28 -17.81 -8.22 16.49
C GLY A 28 -16.87 -9.00 17.41
N PRO A 29 -17.26 -9.18 18.70
CA PRO A 29 -16.37 -9.66 19.77
C PRO A 29 -15.73 -11.05 19.60
N GLY A 30 -16.34 -11.92 18.78
CA GLY A 30 -15.85 -13.28 18.54
C GLY A 30 -14.88 -13.41 17.36
N SER A 31 -14.59 -12.33 16.65
CA SER A 31 -13.75 -12.34 15.46
C SER A 31 -12.25 -12.26 15.78
N ALA A 32 -11.40 -12.74 14.86
CA ALA A 32 -9.95 -12.67 15.01
C ALA A 32 -9.45 -11.22 15.18
N ILE A 33 -9.94 -10.30 14.35
CA ILE A 33 -9.61 -8.86 14.40
C ILE A 33 -10.00 -8.20 15.74
N TRP A 34 -10.99 -8.75 16.46
CA TRP A 34 -11.37 -8.25 17.78
C TRP A 34 -10.36 -8.63 18.86
N GLN A 35 -9.70 -9.78 18.70
CA GLN A 35 -8.69 -10.28 19.63
C GLN A 35 -7.30 -9.69 19.34
N GLU A 36 -7.10 -9.11 18.15
CA GLU A 36 -5.88 -8.40 17.79
C GLU A 36 -5.78 -7.05 18.53
N GLU A 37 -4.55 -6.69 18.91
CA GLU A 37 -4.29 -5.41 19.54
C GLU A 37 -4.62 -4.26 18.57
N PRO A 38 -5.40 -3.24 18.96
CA PRO A 38 -5.69 -2.12 18.07
C PRO A 38 -4.43 -1.40 17.59
N LEU A 39 -4.49 -0.87 16.36
CA LEU A 39 -3.36 -0.14 15.76
C LEU A 39 -2.88 1.01 16.65
N GLU A 40 -3.78 1.67 17.40
CA GLU A 40 -3.42 2.77 18.31
C GLU A 40 -2.56 2.34 19.50
N LYS A 41 -2.53 1.04 19.82
CA LYS A 41 -1.76 0.46 20.92
C LYS A 41 -0.46 -0.19 20.46
N GLN A 42 -0.16 -0.16 19.16
CA GLN A 42 1.05 -0.75 18.59
C GLN A 42 2.05 0.37 18.23
N PRO A 43 2.85 0.87 19.19
CA PRO A 43 3.71 2.04 18.99
C PRO A 43 4.71 1.85 17.85
N ASP A 44 5.29 0.66 17.70
CA ASP A 44 6.26 0.37 16.64
C ASP A 44 5.66 0.58 15.25
N LYS A 45 4.41 0.17 15.02
CA LYS A 45 3.70 0.36 13.75
C LYS A 45 3.35 1.83 13.53
N LEU A 46 2.93 2.52 14.58
CA LEU A 46 2.63 3.96 14.53
C LEU A 46 3.88 4.78 14.20
N ASP A 47 5.03 4.42 14.77
CA ASP A 47 6.30 5.08 14.48
C ASP A 47 6.72 4.90 13.02
N GLN A 48 6.56 3.69 12.46
CA GLN A 48 6.82 3.44 11.04
C GLN A 48 5.87 4.24 10.14
N LEU A 49 4.56 4.24 10.45
CA LEU A 49 3.57 5.04 9.73
C LEU A 49 3.93 6.52 9.78
N GLN A 50 4.19 7.06 10.97
CA GLN A 50 4.57 8.45 11.15
C GLN A 50 5.83 8.79 10.34
N HIS A 51 6.87 7.96 10.43
CA HIS A 51 8.14 8.21 9.74
C HIS A 51 7.96 8.29 8.23
N PHE A 52 7.39 7.26 7.61
CA PHE A 52 7.29 7.18 6.16
C PHE A 52 6.19 8.08 5.58
N LEU A 53 5.03 8.22 6.25
CA LEU A 53 3.99 9.12 5.78
C LEU A 53 4.46 10.57 5.77
N THR A 54 5.19 10.99 6.80
CA THR A 54 5.74 12.36 6.89
C THR A 54 6.74 12.62 5.77
N ARG A 55 7.63 11.65 5.49
CA ARG A 55 8.59 11.74 4.38
C ARG A 55 7.90 11.72 3.02
N ALA A 56 6.87 10.92 2.84
CA ALA A 56 6.07 10.87 1.62
C ALA A 56 5.38 12.21 1.36
N GLU A 57 4.76 12.83 2.37
CA GLU A 57 4.16 14.16 2.22
C GLU A 57 5.22 15.25 1.96
N ALA A 58 6.38 15.19 2.63
CA ALA A 58 7.48 16.11 2.36
C ALA A 58 7.98 16.00 0.91
N ALA A 59 8.14 14.77 0.41
CA ALA A 59 8.51 14.49 -0.97
C ALA A 59 7.46 14.98 -1.96
N GLN A 60 6.17 14.77 -1.67
CA GLN A 60 5.06 15.29 -2.46
C GLN A 60 5.11 16.82 -2.57
N ARG A 61 5.32 17.51 -1.44
CA ARG A 61 5.43 18.99 -1.41
C ARG A 61 6.62 19.51 -2.22
N ALA A 62 7.72 18.74 -2.25
CA ALA A 62 8.90 19.04 -3.03
C ALA A 62 8.78 18.63 -4.51
N GLY A 63 7.66 18.03 -4.95
CA GLY A 63 7.47 17.50 -6.29
C GLY A 63 8.32 16.26 -6.61
N ARG A 64 8.90 15.62 -5.58
CA ARG A 64 9.75 14.44 -5.70
C ARG A 64 8.92 13.16 -5.62
N TYR A 65 8.14 12.89 -6.66
CA TYR A 65 7.21 11.75 -6.69
C TYR A 65 7.91 10.39 -6.61
N GLU A 66 9.15 10.28 -7.06
CA GLU A 66 9.95 9.06 -6.89
C GLU A 66 10.21 8.74 -5.42
N GLU A 67 10.61 9.76 -4.65
CA GLU A 67 10.84 9.60 -3.21
C GLU A 67 9.51 9.32 -2.49
N MET A 68 8.42 9.97 -2.89
CA MET A 68 7.08 9.66 -2.37
C MET A 68 6.72 8.18 -2.59
N TYR A 69 6.90 7.68 -3.80
CA TYR A 69 6.67 6.27 -4.15
C TYR A 69 7.53 5.32 -3.30
N THR A 70 8.83 5.59 -3.14
CA THR A 70 9.72 4.74 -2.34
C THR A 70 9.30 4.69 -0.87
N ASN A 71 8.85 5.80 -0.29
CA ASN A 71 8.35 5.80 1.10
C ASN A 71 7.05 4.98 1.23
N GLN A 72 6.13 5.10 0.28
CA GLN A 72 4.90 4.30 0.26
C GLN A 72 5.20 2.79 0.07
N LEU A 73 6.13 2.46 -0.83
CA LEU A 73 6.54 1.08 -1.06
C LEU A 73 7.23 0.47 0.17
N SER A 74 7.99 1.28 0.92
CA SER A 74 8.60 0.86 2.17
C SER A 74 7.54 0.49 3.22
N LEU A 75 6.46 1.28 3.34
CA LEU A 75 5.32 0.94 4.20
C LEU A 75 4.61 -0.33 3.72
N ALA A 76 4.35 -0.46 2.42
CA ALA A 76 3.71 -1.65 1.87
C ALA A 76 4.49 -2.92 2.20
N ASN A 77 5.81 -2.90 1.98
CA ASN A 77 6.69 -4.04 2.27
C ASN A 77 6.81 -4.32 3.77
N TYR A 78 6.90 -3.29 4.60
CA TYR A 78 6.93 -3.44 6.06
C TYR A 78 5.69 -4.20 6.55
N PHE A 79 4.50 -3.73 6.16
CA PHE A 79 3.24 -4.36 6.57
C PHE A 79 2.99 -5.72 5.90
N ASN A 80 3.53 -5.93 4.71
CA ASN A 80 3.48 -7.24 4.08
C ASN A 80 4.27 -8.28 4.89
N ASN A 81 5.42 -7.88 5.43
CA ASN A 81 6.29 -8.73 6.23
C ASN A 81 5.77 -8.95 7.66
N SER A 82 5.07 -7.97 8.25
CA SER A 82 4.44 -8.11 9.56
C SER A 82 3.14 -8.91 9.55
N GLY A 83 2.62 -9.24 8.36
CA GLY A 83 1.36 -9.96 8.19
C GLY A 83 0.12 -9.07 8.15
N ASP A 84 0.26 -7.75 8.29
CA ASP A 84 -0.83 -6.78 8.20
C ASP A 84 -1.22 -6.53 6.72
N LYS A 85 -1.80 -7.56 6.09
CA LYS A 85 -2.11 -7.55 4.65
C LYS A 85 -2.98 -6.36 4.23
N TRP A 86 -3.95 -5.96 5.03
CA TRP A 86 -4.83 -4.83 4.70
C TRP A 86 -4.08 -3.49 4.64
N LEU A 87 -3.07 -3.26 5.51
CA LEU A 87 -2.21 -2.07 5.46
C LEU A 87 -1.28 -2.15 4.26
N SER A 88 -0.67 -3.31 4.04
CA SER A 88 0.14 -3.57 2.85
C SER A 88 -0.61 -3.24 1.56
N HIS A 89 -1.85 -3.74 1.43
CA HIS A 89 -2.72 -3.51 0.27
C HIS A 89 -3.04 -2.02 0.10
N HIS A 90 -3.39 -1.31 1.18
CA HIS A 90 -3.63 0.14 1.15
C HIS A 90 -2.41 0.91 0.60
N PHE A 91 -1.20 0.55 1.04
CA PHE A 91 0.01 1.22 0.56
C PHE A 91 0.42 0.81 -0.86
N PHE A 92 0.13 -0.41 -1.31
CA PHE A 92 0.31 -0.79 -2.71
C PHE A 92 -0.64 -0.03 -3.64
N GLU A 93 -1.89 0.19 -3.24
CA GLU A 93 -2.82 1.06 -3.97
C GLU A 93 -2.30 2.50 -4.05
N SER A 94 -1.78 3.01 -2.93
CA SER A 94 -1.15 4.34 -2.86
C SER A 94 0.07 4.45 -3.78
N CYS A 95 0.90 3.39 -3.85
CA CYS A 95 2.03 3.31 -4.78
C CYS A 95 1.56 3.40 -6.24
N LEU A 96 0.48 2.69 -6.60
CA LEU A 96 -0.07 2.73 -7.96
C LEU A 96 -0.62 4.11 -8.34
N HIS A 97 -1.19 4.84 -7.38
CA HIS A 97 -1.61 6.21 -7.63
C HIS A 97 -0.40 7.12 -7.90
N THR A 98 0.64 7.01 -7.08
CA THR A 98 1.86 7.82 -7.20
C THR A 98 2.69 7.46 -8.43
N SER A 99 2.75 6.18 -8.82
CA SER A 99 3.55 5.73 -9.96
C SER A 99 3.15 6.42 -11.27
N LYS A 100 1.86 6.73 -11.43
CA LYS A 100 1.31 7.46 -12.59
C LYS A 100 1.78 8.93 -12.66
N LEU A 101 2.27 9.47 -11.55
CA LEU A 101 2.80 10.83 -11.46
C LEU A 101 4.32 10.87 -11.69
N VAL A 102 4.99 9.72 -11.66
CA VAL A 102 6.44 9.63 -11.88
C VAL A 102 6.75 9.62 -13.37
N LYS A 103 7.78 10.37 -13.77
CA LYS A 103 8.28 10.42 -15.15
C LYS A 103 9.53 9.56 -15.32
N ASP A 104 9.38 8.24 -15.21
CA ASP A 104 10.49 7.27 -15.28
C ASP A 104 10.39 6.31 -16.48
N GLY A 105 9.57 6.65 -17.48
CA GLY A 105 9.32 5.77 -18.62
C GLY A 105 8.41 4.57 -18.28
N GLY A 106 7.68 4.62 -17.16
CA GLY A 106 6.66 3.61 -16.80
C GLY A 106 7.18 2.48 -15.92
N GLN A 107 8.42 2.56 -15.42
CA GLN A 107 9.03 1.50 -14.62
C GLN A 107 8.30 1.31 -13.29
N LYS A 108 8.07 2.38 -12.52
CA LYS A 108 7.32 2.30 -11.25
C LYS A 108 5.86 1.96 -11.48
N GLU A 109 5.27 2.33 -12.62
CA GLU A 109 3.90 1.93 -12.96
C GLU A 109 3.80 0.42 -13.19
N ALA A 110 4.74 -0.17 -13.93
CA ALA A 110 4.81 -1.61 -14.11
C ALA A 110 5.04 -2.36 -12.77
N GLU A 111 5.93 -1.85 -11.92
CA GLU A 111 6.17 -2.42 -10.59
C GLU A 111 4.90 -2.36 -9.71
N ALA A 112 4.25 -1.20 -9.64
CA ALA A 112 3.03 -1.03 -8.86
C ALA A 112 1.89 -1.95 -9.35
N HIS A 113 1.75 -2.10 -10.66
CA HIS A 113 0.80 -3.04 -11.26
C HIS A 113 1.14 -4.51 -10.91
N SER A 114 2.41 -4.90 -10.93
CA SER A 114 2.83 -6.24 -10.50
C SER A 114 2.50 -6.50 -9.03
N ASN A 115 2.76 -5.53 -8.15
CA ASN A 115 2.43 -5.63 -6.74
C ASN A 115 0.91 -5.71 -6.50
N MET A 116 0.11 -4.90 -7.20
CA MET A 116 -1.35 -5.02 -7.17
C MET A 116 -1.86 -6.35 -7.70
N GLY A 117 -1.18 -6.95 -8.69
CA GLY A 117 -1.47 -8.30 -9.16
C GLY A 117 -1.36 -9.34 -8.02
N LYS A 118 -0.31 -9.24 -7.19
CA LYS A 118 -0.14 -10.12 -6.02
C LYS A 118 -1.25 -9.90 -4.99
N VAL A 119 -1.61 -8.65 -4.72
CA VAL A 119 -2.71 -8.30 -3.81
C VAL A 119 -4.03 -8.94 -4.24
N TYR A 120 -4.37 -8.85 -5.52
CA TYR A 120 -5.61 -9.45 -6.05
C TYR A 120 -5.61 -10.98 -5.98
N MET A 121 -4.46 -11.61 -6.22
CA MET A 121 -4.32 -13.06 -6.04
C MET A 121 -4.52 -13.48 -4.57
N GLU A 122 -3.98 -12.72 -3.61
CA GLU A 122 -4.14 -12.97 -2.18
C GLU A 122 -5.59 -12.78 -1.69
N GLN A 123 -6.29 -11.77 -2.21
CA GLN A 123 -7.69 -11.50 -1.84
C GLN A 123 -8.70 -12.48 -2.48
N GLY A 124 -8.22 -13.45 -3.28
CA GLY A 124 -9.09 -14.38 -4.03
C GLY A 124 -9.92 -13.71 -5.13
N SER A 125 -9.73 -12.41 -5.36
CA SER A 125 -10.39 -11.64 -6.41
C SER A 125 -9.54 -11.66 -7.67
N LEU A 126 -9.61 -12.76 -8.43
CA LEU A 126 -9.09 -12.81 -9.79
C LEU A 126 -9.87 -11.83 -10.68
N ARG A 127 -9.50 -10.55 -10.69
CA ARG A 127 -9.73 -9.70 -11.86
C ARG A 127 -8.46 -9.70 -12.70
N PRO A 128 -8.52 -10.16 -13.95
CA PRO A 128 -7.35 -10.17 -14.81
C PRO A 128 -6.92 -8.72 -15.08
N CYS A 129 -5.67 -8.40 -14.73
CA CYS A 129 -5.01 -7.20 -15.21
C CYS A 129 -4.66 -7.42 -16.69
N PRO A 130 -5.18 -6.61 -17.65
CA PRO A 130 -4.99 -6.85 -19.07
C PRO A 130 -3.52 -6.86 -19.52
N HIS A 131 -2.64 -6.17 -18.80
CA HIS A 131 -1.22 -6.08 -19.16
C HIS A 131 -0.39 -7.33 -18.85
N TYR A 132 -0.81 -8.16 -17.89
CA TYR A 132 -0.05 -9.38 -17.54
C TYR A 132 -0.34 -10.55 -18.49
N ILE A 133 -1.47 -10.51 -19.20
CA ILE A 133 -1.87 -11.57 -20.14
C ILE A 133 -0.98 -11.53 -21.39
N THR A 134 -0.65 -10.34 -21.89
CA THR A 134 0.14 -10.21 -23.13
C THR A 134 1.57 -10.74 -22.97
N ASP A 135 2.21 -10.58 -21.81
CA ASP A 135 3.58 -11.07 -21.60
C ASP A 135 3.65 -12.58 -21.36
N LEU A 136 2.63 -13.17 -20.72
CA LEU A 136 2.57 -14.61 -20.51
C LEU A 136 2.15 -15.36 -21.78
N GLU A 137 1.21 -14.82 -22.56
CA GLU A 137 0.80 -15.42 -23.85
C GLU A 137 1.90 -15.36 -24.92
N ASN A 138 2.73 -14.30 -24.91
CA ASN A 138 3.89 -14.22 -25.80
C ASN A 138 5.00 -15.20 -25.40
N ARG A 139 5.16 -15.51 -24.10
CA ARG A 139 6.13 -16.51 -23.62
C ARG A 139 5.68 -17.95 -23.85
N THR A 140 4.37 -18.23 -23.86
CA THR A 140 3.86 -19.58 -24.13
C THR A 140 3.77 -19.89 -25.62
N ARG A 141 3.54 -18.90 -26.50
CA ARG A 141 3.61 -19.11 -27.97
C ARG A 141 5.03 -19.34 -28.49
N ASN A 142 6.04 -18.70 -27.92
CA ASN A 142 7.43 -18.80 -28.40
C ASN A 142 8.19 -20.05 -27.94
N ARG A 143 7.54 -20.99 -27.21
CA ARG A 143 8.12 -22.28 -26.82
C ARG A 143 7.56 -23.47 -27.60
N SER A 144 6.69 -23.22 -28.58
CA SER A 144 6.01 -24.28 -29.36
C SER A 144 6.24 -24.21 -30.87
N ASN A 145 7.28 -23.51 -31.34
CA ASN A 145 7.78 -23.58 -32.72
C ASN A 145 9.24 -24.00 -32.71
#